data_AF-A0AAU5PP75-F1
#
_entry.id   AF-A0AAU5PP75-F1
#
_cell.length_a   1.000
_cell.length_b   1.000
_cell.length_c   1.000
_cell.angle_alpha   90.00
_cell.angle_beta   90.00
_cell.angle_gamma   90.00
#
_symmetry.space_group_name_H-M   'P 1'
#
loop_
_entity.id
_entity.type
_entity.pdbx_description
1 polymer ?
#
loop_
_entity_poly.entity_id
_entity_poly.type
_entity_poly.pdbx_seq_one_letter_code
_entity_poly.pdbx_strand_id
1 'polypeptide(L)'
;MELESLPLESLPDEVVAEIEVRDRWRRASAAGGLEFLVTDIGKWPPGRTLRVAFLDGNDQLHADVAGATRQITDSCNLTLDFGGNGAAGSFRRWTTADTVPVAEIRVSFDLPGFFSLVGTDSTDGAIGAGGGPVGGNPGQRSLNLGRFAVDRPARWEGTVRHEFLHALGFHHSHQNMRGTCEGEFRWEDEAGYVPTQDPSGVFVADAQGRRPGIYTYLAGEPNKWPRAKVDHNLRTVDAPDLVAGPFDTQSVMLYRFPAFFYKSTPSSCAPTGDGQNLSAGDKRGLDLLYPHTVDGLAGRQARADAVLESLGAGPEGLPGANGGGLAARYRSRVEELAAAQAAGVR
;
A
#
# COMPACT_ATOMS: atom_id res chain seq x y z
N MET A 1 -1.44 28.88 -0.82
CA MET A 1 -2.41 27.94 -1.38
C MET A 1 -2.52 26.82 -0.36
N GLU A 2 -3.58 26.83 0.44
CA GLU A 2 -3.81 25.80 1.46
C GLU A 2 -3.86 24.45 0.75
N LEU A 3 -2.98 23.54 1.18
CA LEU A 3 -3.17 22.12 0.91
C LEU A 3 -4.44 21.75 1.68
N GLU A 4 -5.54 21.46 0.99
CA GLU A 4 -6.63 20.72 1.63
C GLU A 4 -6.00 19.50 2.30
N SER A 5 -6.10 19.41 3.63
CA SER A 5 -5.53 18.30 4.39
C SER A 5 -6.41 17.08 4.15
N LEU A 6 -6.11 16.35 3.09
CA LEU A 6 -6.64 15.00 2.94
C LEU A 6 -6.14 14.18 4.14
N PRO A 7 -7.00 13.36 4.78
CA PRO A 7 -6.54 12.46 5.83
C PRO A 7 -5.44 11.57 5.27
N LEU A 8 -4.33 11.47 6.00
CA LEU A 8 -3.32 10.45 5.69
C LEU A 8 -3.99 9.07 5.68
N GLU A 9 -3.59 8.26 4.72
CA GLU A 9 -4.05 6.89 4.56
C GLU A 9 -3.78 6.05 5.82
N SER A 10 -4.67 5.10 6.07
CA SER A 10 -4.47 4.06 7.07
C SER A 10 -5.45 2.95 6.77
N LEU A 11 -4.97 1.71 6.84
CA LEU A 11 -5.86 0.58 6.98
C LEU A 11 -6.59 0.64 8.34
N PRO A 12 -7.77 0.00 8.46
CA PRO A 12 -8.42 -0.20 9.76
C PRO A 12 -7.52 -0.96 10.73
N ASP A 13 -7.59 -0.63 12.02
CA ASP A 13 -6.68 -1.16 13.05
C ASP A 13 -6.75 -2.68 13.17
N GLU A 14 -7.95 -3.27 12.98
CA GLU A 14 -8.15 -4.72 12.97
C GLU A 14 -7.43 -5.41 11.82
N VAL A 15 -7.40 -4.79 10.63
CA VAL A 15 -6.70 -5.31 9.45
C VAL A 15 -5.19 -5.20 9.65
N VAL A 16 -4.71 -4.08 10.20
CA VAL A 16 -3.30 -3.89 10.54
C VAL A 16 -2.84 -4.96 11.53
N ALA A 17 -3.61 -5.23 12.58
CA ALA A 17 -3.29 -6.26 13.57
C ALA A 17 -3.18 -7.66 12.96
N GLU A 18 -4.08 -8.02 12.04
CA GLU A 18 -4.03 -9.30 11.32
C GLU A 18 -2.80 -9.42 10.41
N ILE A 19 -2.46 -8.34 9.69
CA ILE A 19 -1.24 -8.26 8.87
C ILE A 19 0.00 -8.43 9.74
N GLU A 20 0.08 -7.75 10.89
CA GLU A 20 1.21 -7.89 11.81
C GLU A 20 1.35 -9.32 12.36
N VAL A 21 0.25 -10.00 12.67
CA VAL A 21 0.27 -11.40 13.13
C VAL A 21 0.88 -12.30 12.05
N ARG A 22 0.45 -12.14 10.80
CA ARG A 22 1.01 -12.88 9.66
C ARG A 22 2.49 -12.56 9.46
N ASP A 23 2.86 -11.30 9.46
CA ASP A 23 4.23 -10.89 9.16
C ASP A 23 5.19 -11.33 10.27
N ARG A 24 4.77 -11.27 11.55
CA ARG A 24 5.52 -11.91 12.65
C ARG A 24 5.73 -13.41 12.43
N TRP A 25 4.70 -14.12 11.96
CA TRP A 25 4.82 -15.54 11.63
C TRP A 25 5.79 -15.79 10.46
N ARG A 26 5.73 -14.97 9.40
CA ARG A 26 6.67 -15.05 8.27
C ARG A 26 8.11 -14.85 8.74
N ARG A 27 8.38 -13.81 9.53
CA ARG A 27 9.72 -13.53 10.09
C ARG A 27 10.25 -14.68 10.95
N ALA A 28 9.40 -15.21 11.83
CA ALA A 28 9.78 -16.35 12.67
C ALA A 28 10.05 -17.62 11.86
N SER A 29 9.33 -17.82 10.75
CA SER A 29 9.45 -19.01 9.89
C SER A 29 10.62 -18.93 8.91
N ALA A 30 11.13 -17.72 8.62
CA ALA A 30 12.14 -17.48 7.60
C ALA A 30 13.60 -17.44 8.11
N ALA A 31 13.85 -18.04 9.29
CA ALA A 31 15.20 -18.15 9.86
C ALA A 31 16.18 -18.73 8.83
N GLY A 32 17.24 -17.98 8.50
CA GLY A 32 18.26 -18.37 7.51
C GLY A 32 18.37 -17.50 6.26
N GLY A 33 17.69 -16.34 6.19
CA GLY A 33 17.80 -15.39 5.07
C GLY A 33 16.69 -15.50 4.02
N LEU A 34 15.62 -16.25 4.33
CA LEU A 34 14.47 -16.48 3.45
C LEU A 34 13.38 -15.41 3.57
N GLU A 35 13.48 -14.47 4.52
CA GLU A 35 12.48 -13.44 4.78
C GLU A 35 12.20 -12.61 3.51
N PHE A 36 13.28 -12.22 2.83
CA PHE A 36 13.23 -11.52 1.55
C PHE A 36 12.58 -12.33 0.41
N LEU A 37 12.73 -13.66 0.43
CA LEU A 37 12.14 -14.52 -0.60
C LEU A 37 10.61 -14.65 -0.42
N VAL A 38 10.13 -14.64 0.83
CA VAL A 38 8.69 -14.69 1.16
C VAL A 38 7.98 -13.37 0.88
N THR A 39 8.68 -12.24 0.89
CA THR A 39 8.06 -10.93 0.63
C THR A 39 8.05 -10.56 -0.86
N ASP A 40 8.98 -11.11 -1.66
CA ASP A 40 8.91 -10.99 -3.12
C ASP A 40 7.77 -11.82 -3.75
N ILE A 41 7.36 -12.95 -3.13
CA ILE A 41 6.20 -13.74 -3.60
C ILE A 41 4.84 -13.12 -3.24
N GLY A 42 4.80 -12.12 -2.35
CA GLY A 42 3.58 -11.37 -2.03
C GLY A 42 3.07 -10.48 -3.18
N LYS A 43 3.85 -10.36 -4.25
CA LYS A 43 3.54 -9.60 -5.47
C LYS A 43 2.77 -10.46 -6.47
N TRP A 44 2.21 -9.83 -7.50
CA TRP A 44 1.53 -10.56 -8.57
C TRP A 44 2.55 -11.25 -9.50
N PRO A 45 2.19 -12.35 -10.19
CA PRO A 45 3.03 -12.88 -11.25
C PRO A 45 3.13 -11.87 -12.42
N PRO A 46 4.32 -11.60 -12.97
CA PRO A 46 4.45 -10.82 -14.20
C PRO A 46 3.63 -11.41 -15.35
N GLY A 47 3.19 -10.57 -16.28
CA GLY A 47 2.31 -10.92 -17.40
C GLY A 47 0.84 -11.14 -17.02
N ARG A 48 0.51 -11.10 -15.72
CA ARG A 48 -0.86 -11.36 -15.26
C ARG A 48 -1.82 -10.22 -15.61
N THR A 49 -3.03 -10.61 -16.00
CA THR A 49 -4.19 -9.71 -16.02
C THR A 49 -4.89 -9.76 -14.67
N LEU A 50 -4.92 -8.62 -13.97
CA LEU A 50 -5.63 -8.45 -12.71
C LEU A 50 -7.01 -7.86 -12.99
N ARG A 51 -8.06 -8.52 -12.52
CA ARG A 51 -9.41 -7.97 -12.64
C ARG A 51 -9.60 -6.92 -11.57
N VAL A 52 -10.22 -5.81 -11.96
CA VAL A 52 -10.61 -4.72 -11.08
C VAL A 52 -12.12 -4.60 -11.12
N ALA A 53 -12.76 -4.50 -9.95
CA ALA A 53 -14.20 -4.27 -9.84
C ALA A 53 -14.51 -3.11 -8.89
N PHE A 54 -15.64 -2.46 -9.11
CA PHE A 54 -16.11 -1.32 -8.30
C PHE A 54 -17.38 -1.65 -7.50
N LEU A 55 -17.44 -1.22 -6.23
CA LEU A 55 -18.59 -1.40 -5.33
C LEU A 55 -19.71 -0.39 -5.58
N ASP A 56 -19.31 0.86 -5.79
CA ASP A 56 -20.13 2.07 -5.86
C ASP A 56 -19.52 3.03 -6.90
N GLY A 57 -19.94 4.31 -6.93
CA GLY A 57 -19.55 5.28 -7.97
C GLY A 57 -20.26 5.08 -9.32
N ASN A 58 -20.16 6.08 -10.21
CA ASN A 58 -20.74 6.06 -11.55
C ASN A 58 -19.72 5.65 -12.63
N ASP A 59 -20.19 5.31 -13.83
CA ASP A 59 -19.33 4.84 -14.93
C ASP A 59 -18.26 5.86 -15.34
N GLN A 60 -18.55 7.17 -15.24
CA GLN A 60 -17.56 8.20 -15.54
C GLN A 60 -16.41 8.17 -14.53
N LEU A 61 -16.72 8.04 -13.24
CA LEU A 61 -15.70 7.90 -12.20
C LEU A 61 -14.87 6.63 -12.41
N HIS A 62 -15.48 5.51 -12.80
CA HIS A 62 -14.74 4.28 -13.10
C HIS A 62 -13.83 4.44 -14.32
N ALA A 63 -14.31 5.12 -15.36
CA ALA A 63 -13.51 5.44 -16.55
C ALA A 63 -12.32 6.35 -16.21
N ASP A 64 -12.55 7.32 -15.34
CA ASP A 64 -11.52 8.24 -14.87
C ASP A 64 -10.44 7.50 -14.05
N VAL A 65 -10.83 6.61 -13.13
CA VAL A 65 -9.90 5.73 -12.39
C VAL A 65 -9.09 4.85 -13.36
N ALA A 66 -9.75 4.16 -14.28
CA ALA A 66 -9.08 3.33 -15.29
C ALA A 66 -8.13 4.14 -16.19
N GLY A 67 -8.52 5.36 -16.56
CA GLY A 67 -7.68 6.30 -17.31
C GLY A 67 -6.43 6.72 -16.53
N ALA A 68 -6.57 7.01 -15.23
CA ALA A 68 -5.45 7.38 -14.38
C ALA A 68 -4.41 6.25 -14.26
N THR A 69 -4.85 4.98 -14.19
CA THR A 69 -3.97 3.83 -14.04
C THR A 69 -3.14 3.47 -15.27
N ARG A 70 -3.40 4.05 -16.45
CA ARG A 70 -2.65 3.72 -17.69
C ARG A 70 -1.14 3.89 -17.55
N GLN A 71 -0.67 4.93 -16.86
CA GLN A 71 0.77 5.13 -16.63
C GLN A 71 1.43 3.94 -15.91
N ILE A 72 0.69 3.21 -15.09
CA ILE A 72 1.17 2.03 -14.38
C ILE A 72 1.33 0.88 -15.36
N THR A 73 0.28 0.54 -16.11
CA THR A 73 0.29 -0.58 -17.07
C THR A 73 1.22 -0.33 -18.26
N ASP A 74 1.46 0.93 -18.62
CA ASP A 74 2.42 1.31 -19.67
C ASP A 74 3.89 1.10 -19.22
N SER A 75 4.12 0.95 -17.91
CA SER A 75 5.47 0.91 -17.32
C SER A 75 5.83 -0.45 -16.72
N CYS A 76 4.98 -1.47 -16.88
CA CYS A 76 5.17 -2.75 -16.21
C CYS A 76 4.49 -3.91 -16.93
N ASN A 77 4.98 -5.12 -16.71
CA ASN A 77 4.42 -6.34 -17.27
C ASN A 77 3.21 -6.83 -16.46
N LEU A 78 2.14 -6.04 -16.41
CA LEU A 78 0.83 -6.39 -15.87
C LEU A 78 -0.27 -5.70 -16.67
N THR A 79 -1.46 -6.30 -16.67
CA THR A 79 -2.67 -5.68 -17.24
C THR A 79 -3.72 -5.49 -16.15
N LEU A 80 -4.42 -4.35 -16.15
CA LEU A 80 -5.60 -4.13 -15.32
C LEU A 80 -6.87 -4.25 -16.19
N ASP A 81 -7.67 -5.28 -15.92
CA ASP A 81 -8.95 -5.52 -16.60
C ASP A 81 -10.12 -5.02 -15.73
N PHE A 82 -10.63 -3.85 -16.07
CA PHE A 82 -11.79 -3.24 -15.43
C PHE A 82 -13.13 -3.76 -15.98
N GLY A 83 -13.11 -4.70 -16.93
CA GLY A 83 -14.27 -5.09 -17.75
C GLY A 83 -14.57 -4.10 -18.87
N GLY A 84 -15.69 -4.29 -19.57
CA GLY A 84 -16.26 -3.26 -20.46
C GLY A 84 -15.72 -3.15 -21.90
N ASN A 85 -15.11 -4.20 -22.48
CA ASN A 85 -14.51 -4.14 -23.83
C ASN A 85 -15.51 -4.11 -25.02
N GLY A 86 -16.63 -3.38 -24.93
CA GLY A 86 -17.61 -3.22 -26.02
C GLY A 86 -18.37 -1.89 -25.98
N ALA A 87 -19.04 -1.52 -27.07
CA ALA A 87 -19.71 -0.22 -27.27
C ALA A 87 -20.83 0.13 -26.25
N ALA A 88 -21.16 -0.79 -25.33
CA ALA A 88 -22.06 -0.60 -24.19
C ALA A 88 -21.54 -1.31 -22.92
N GLY A 89 -20.25 -1.64 -22.84
CA GLY A 89 -19.69 -2.48 -21.78
C GLY A 89 -19.60 -1.74 -20.44
N SER A 90 -20.44 -2.11 -19.49
CA SER A 90 -20.36 -1.61 -18.11
C SER A 90 -19.07 -2.07 -17.43
N PHE A 91 -18.49 -1.21 -16.58
CA PHE A 91 -17.39 -1.57 -15.68
C PHE A 91 -17.78 -2.76 -14.80
N ARG A 92 -16.79 -3.61 -14.44
CA ARG A 92 -17.00 -4.76 -13.58
C ARG A 92 -17.43 -4.30 -12.18
N ARG A 93 -18.44 -4.97 -11.63
CA ARG A 93 -19.06 -4.65 -10.33
C ARG A 93 -18.85 -5.78 -9.33
N TRP A 94 -18.86 -5.42 -8.05
CA TRP A 94 -18.87 -6.36 -6.93
C TRP A 94 -19.82 -5.87 -5.84
N THR A 95 -20.22 -6.74 -4.91
CA THR A 95 -21.10 -6.39 -3.79
C THR A 95 -20.60 -6.95 -2.46
N THR A 96 -21.00 -6.36 -1.34
CA THR A 96 -20.69 -6.88 0.00
C THR A 96 -21.36 -8.23 0.31
N ALA A 97 -22.28 -8.70 -0.56
CA ALA A 97 -22.91 -10.01 -0.45
C ALA A 97 -22.16 -11.11 -1.24
N ASP A 98 -21.12 -10.75 -2.00
CA ASP A 98 -20.36 -11.71 -2.80
C ASP A 98 -19.65 -12.73 -1.89
N THR A 99 -19.87 -14.01 -2.16
CA THR A 99 -19.21 -15.13 -1.45
C THR A 99 -18.10 -15.79 -2.28
N VAL A 100 -17.91 -15.32 -3.52
CA VAL A 100 -16.88 -15.78 -4.46
C VAL A 100 -16.12 -14.56 -4.99
N PRO A 101 -14.78 -14.63 -5.14
CA PRO A 101 -14.01 -13.50 -5.65
C PRO A 101 -14.39 -13.15 -7.09
N VAL A 102 -14.88 -11.93 -7.31
CA VAL A 102 -15.20 -11.41 -8.66
C VAL A 102 -14.03 -10.67 -9.31
N ALA A 103 -13.09 -10.19 -8.49
CA ALA A 103 -11.91 -9.44 -8.90
C ALA A 103 -10.80 -9.54 -7.86
N GLU A 104 -9.56 -9.50 -8.33
CA GLU A 104 -8.37 -9.40 -7.48
C GLU A 104 -8.36 -8.06 -6.72
N ILE A 105 -8.67 -6.95 -7.40
CA ILE A 105 -8.75 -5.61 -6.81
C ILE A 105 -10.22 -5.18 -6.72
N ARG A 106 -10.69 -4.93 -5.50
CA ARG A 106 -12.07 -4.55 -5.18
C ARG A 106 -12.09 -3.13 -4.63
N VAL A 107 -12.43 -2.19 -5.52
CA VAL A 107 -12.43 -0.75 -5.30
C VAL A 107 -13.75 -0.28 -4.70
N SER A 108 -13.68 0.62 -3.73
CA SER A 108 -14.83 1.36 -3.20
C SER A 108 -14.53 2.86 -3.08
N PHE A 109 -15.59 3.65 -2.88
CA PHE A 109 -15.53 5.09 -2.57
C PHE A 109 -16.29 5.44 -1.28
N ASP A 110 -16.86 4.43 -0.60
CA ASP A 110 -17.86 4.57 0.46
C ASP A 110 -17.29 4.62 1.89
N LEU A 111 -15.98 4.37 2.06
CA LEU A 111 -15.30 4.52 3.35
C LEU A 111 -14.50 5.83 3.41
N PRO A 112 -14.27 6.38 4.62
CA PRO A 112 -13.38 7.53 4.78
C PRO A 112 -11.92 7.14 4.46
N GLY A 113 -11.15 8.13 4.02
CA GLY A 113 -9.72 7.98 3.75
C GLY A 113 -9.41 7.24 2.44
N PHE A 114 -8.12 7.13 2.19
CA PHE A 114 -7.55 6.40 1.04
C PHE A 114 -6.75 5.24 1.61
N PHE A 115 -6.87 4.06 1.00
CA PHE A 115 -6.03 2.92 1.38
C PHE A 115 -6.10 1.83 0.31
N SER A 116 -5.12 0.93 0.37
CA SER A 116 -5.06 -0.27 -0.44
C SER A 116 -4.32 -1.37 0.31
N LEU A 117 -4.83 -2.60 0.21
CA LEU A 117 -4.08 -3.79 0.60
C LEU A 117 -2.90 -3.99 -0.36
N VAL A 118 -1.76 -4.41 0.17
CA VAL A 118 -0.52 -4.45 -0.60
C VAL A 118 -0.42 -5.75 -1.42
N GLY A 119 -0.37 -5.62 -2.75
CA GLY A 119 -0.19 -6.77 -3.64
C GLY A 119 -1.26 -7.85 -3.48
N THR A 120 -0.82 -9.09 -3.25
CA THR A 120 -1.70 -10.27 -3.14
C THR A 120 -2.46 -10.38 -1.82
N ASP A 121 -2.22 -9.47 -0.87
CA ASP A 121 -3.01 -9.33 0.37
C ASP A 121 -4.49 -9.08 0.06
N SER A 122 -4.74 -8.41 -1.06
CA SER A 122 -6.09 -8.23 -1.64
C SER A 122 -6.85 -9.53 -1.92
N THR A 123 -6.20 -10.69 -1.90
CA THR A 123 -6.83 -12.01 -2.08
C THR A 123 -6.44 -13.01 -0.99
N ASP A 124 -5.84 -12.54 0.10
CA ASP A 124 -5.50 -13.37 1.27
C ASP A 124 -6.70 -13.42 2.22
N GLY A 125 -7.40 -14.56 2.25
CA GLY A 125 -8.56 -14.75 3.12
C GLY A 125 -8.25 -14.71 4.63
N ALA A 126 -6.97 -14.73 5.01
CA ALA A 126 -6.57 -14.49 6.40
C ALA A 126 -6.60 -13.01 6.80
N ILE A 127 -6.69 -12.08 5.82
CA ILE A 127 -6.81 -10.65 6.03
C ILE A 127 -8.28 -10.24 5.93
N GLY A 128 -8.78 -9.53 6.92
CA GLY A 128 -10.20 -9.26 7.16
C GLY A 128 -10.97 -10.48 7.69
N ALA A 129 -10.30 -11.51 8.22
CA ALA A 129 -10.96 -12.74 8.65
C ALA A 129 -11.96 -12.52 9.81
N GLY A 130 -11.79 -11.43 10.57
CA GLY A 130 -12.74 -10.98 11.59
C GLY A 130 -14.11 -10.52 11.06
N GLY A 131 -14.34 -10.47 9.74
CA GLY A 131 -15.63 -10.11 9.13
C GLY A 131 -15.86 -8.60 8.97
N GLY A 132 -14.79 -7.80 9.09
CA GLY A 132 -14.83 -6.36 8.82
C GLY A 132 -15.09 -6.03 7.34
N PRO A 133 -15.31 -4.75 6.99
CA PRO A 133 -15.63 -4.32 5.63
C PRO A 133 -14.41 -4.29 4.69
N VAL A 134 -13.19 -4.45 5.22
CA VAL A 134 -11.90 -4.37 4.52
C VAL A 134 -11.15 -5.68 4.71
N GLY A 135 -10.54 -6.20 3.65
CA GLY A 135 -9.83 -7.47 3.69
C GLY A 135 -9.71 -8.18 2.34
N GLY A 136 -9.09 -9.35 2.37
CA GLY A 136 -8.84 -10.18 1.20
C GLY A 136 -9.99 -11.13 0.84
N ASN A 137 -11.04 -11.22 1.66
CA ASN A 137 -12.18 -12.10 1.38
C ASN A 137 -13.16 -11.51 0.36
N PRO A 138 -13.98 -12.35 -0.30
CA PRO A 138 -15.14 -11.91 -1.05
C PRO A 138 -16.03 -10.96 -0.23
N GLY A 139 -16.61 -9.97 -0.89
CA GLY A 139 -17.46 -8.96 -0.22
C GLY A 139 -16.71 -7.92 0.63
N GLN A 140 -15.38 -7.97 0.70
CA GLN A 140 -14.55 -6.98 1.38
C GLN A 140 -13.82 -6.06 0.41
N ARG A 141 -13.58 -4.81 0.83
CA ARG A 141 -12.80 -3.83 0.07
C ARG A 141 -11.33 -4.17 0.18
N SER A 142 -10.63 -4.19 -0.96
CA SER A 142 -9.17 -4.25 -0.96
C SER A 142 -8.54 -2.89 -1.22
N LEU A 143 -9.28 -1.94 -1.77
CA LEU A 143 -8.83 -0.59 -2.09
C LEU A 143 -10.00 0.38 -1.91
N ASN A 144 -9.76 1.53 -1.27
CA ASN A 144 -10.75 2.59 -1.10
C ASN A 144 -10.20 3.95 -1.54
N LEU A 145 -10.99 4.65 -2.36
CA LEU A 145 -10.73 6.01 -2.82
C LEU A 145 -11.78 6.94 -2.22
N GLY A 146 -11.72 7.13 -0.91
CA GLY A 146 -12.77 7.79 -0.14
C GLY A 146 -13.13 9.17 -0.68
N ARG A 147 -14.43 9.48 -0.68
CA ARG A 147 -15.04 10.74 -1.16
C ARG A 147 -15.01 10.97 -2.67
N PHE A 148 -14.32 10.18 -3.49
CA PHE A 148 -14.25 10.42 -4.94
C PHE A 148 -15.59 10.31 -5.67
N ALA A 149 -16.59 9.65 -5.06
CA ALA A 149 -17.97 9.65 -5.54
C ALA A 149 -18.71 11.00 -5.33
N VAL A 150 -18.20 11.86 -4.44
CA VAL A 150 -18.76 13.18 -4.09
C VAL A 150 -17.94 14.29 -4.74
N ASP A 151 -16.63 14.29 -4.53
CA ASP A 151 -15.71 15.29 -5.02
C ASP A 151 -14.34 14.70 -5.36
N ARG A 152 -13.68 15.28 -6.36
CA ARG A 152 -12.31 14.90 -6.73
C ARG A 152 -11.39 16.07 -6.39
N PRO A 153 -10.50 15.91 -5.39
CA PRO A 153 -9.59 16.97 -5.01
C PRO A 153 -8.56 17.23 -6.11
N ALA A 154 -7.82 18.33 -5.96
CA ALA A 154 -6.66 18.56 -6.81
C ALA A 154 -5.72 17.35 -6.75
N ARG A 155 -5.22 16.91 -7.92
CA ARG A 155 -4.29 15.77 -8.05
C ARG A 155 -4.89 14.40 -7.73
N TRP A 156 -6.22 14.25 -7.80
CA TRP A 156 -6.89 12.97 -7.55
C TRP A 156 -6.31 11.80 -8.37
N GLU A 157 -5.81 12.04 -9.59
CA GLU A 157 -5.16 11.00 -10.40
C GLU A 157 -3.89 10.46 -9.74
N GLY A 158 -3.15 11.32 -9.03
CA GLY A 158 -1.99 10.93 -8.26
C GLY A 158 -2.37 9.99 -7.11
N THR A 159 -3.46 10.30 -6.39
CA THR A 159 -4.01 9.42 -5.35
C THR A 159 -4.44 8.07 -5.93
N VAL A 160 -5.11 8.05 -7.09
CA VAL A 160 -5.44 6.78 -7.77
C VAL A 160 -4.16 5.98 -8.05
N ARG A 161 -3.15 6.61 -8.62
CA ARG A 161 -1.88 5.92 -8.93
C ARG A 161 -1.19 5.42 -7.67
N HIS A 162 -1.23 6.19 -6.59
CA HIS A 162 -0.69 5.81 -5.29
C HIS A 162 -1.34 4.52 -4.75
N GLU A 163 -2.67 4.51 -4.64
CA GLU A 163 -3.38 3.35 -4.10
C GLU A 163 -3.28 2.11 -5.01
N PHE A 164 -3.22 2.31 -6.33
CA PHE A 164 -2.99 1.20 -7.25
C PHE A 164 -1.55 0.68 -7.21
N LEU A 165 -0.54 1.52 -7.00
CA LEU A 165 0.82 1.04 -6.76
C LEU A 165 0.89 0.17 -5.51
N HIS A 166 0.20 0.53 -4.42
CA HIS A 166 0.01 -0.35 -3.27
C HIS A 166 -0.64 -1.68 -3.65
N ALA A 167 -1.73 -1.66 -4.43
CA ALA A 167 -2.38 -2.88 -4.92
C ALA A 167 -1.45 -3.76 -5.78
N LEU A 168 -0.39 -3.19 -6.35
CA LEU A 168 0.66 -3.88 -7.08
C LEU A 168 1.90 -4.22 -6.22
N GLY A 169 1.85 -4.06 -4.90
CA GLY A 169 2.93 -4.49 -4.01
C GLY A 169 3.97 -3.41 -3.71
N PHE A 170 3.72 -2.14 -4.06
CA PHE A 170 4.54 -1.05 -3.56
C PHE A 170 4.18 -0.78 -2.11
N HIS A 171 5.20 -0.52 -1.31
CA HIS A 171 5.05 0.25 -0.08
C HIS A 171 5.38 1.71 -0.40
N HIS A 172 5.05 2.66 0.48
CA HIS A 172 5.48 4.06 0.28
C HIS A 172 6.94 4.09 -0.09
N SER A 173 7.23 4.76 -1.21
CA SER A 173 8.40 4.57 -2.06
C SER A 173 9.69 4.72 -1.27
N HIS A 174 10.03 3.63 -0.57
CA HIS A 174 11.22 3.43 0.21
C HIS A 174 11.22 4.06 1.63
N GLN A 175 10.05 4.14 2.29
CA GLN A 175 9.86 4.54 3.70
C GLN A 175 10.18 6.01 3.99
N ASN A 176 9.36 6.90 3.43
CA ASN A 176 9.42 8.36 3.42
C ASN A 176 10.00 9.07 4.68
N MET A 177 9.79 8.51 5.88
CA MET A 177 10.23 9.10 7.15
C MET A 177 11.25 8.24 7.91
N ARG A 178 12.00 7.40 7.19
CA ARG A 178 13.04 6.51 7.71
C ARG A 178 14.42 6.81 7.14
N GLY A 179 15.44 6.13 7.66
CA GLY A 179 16.82 6.25 7.22
C GLY A 179 17.34 7.68 7.37
N THR A 180 17.98 8.21 6.34
CA THR A 180 18.50 9.60 6.35
C THR A 180 17.40 10.65 6.50
N CYS A 181 16.15 10.34 6.14
CA CYS A 181 15.04 11.28 6.21
C CYS A 181 14.36 11.33 7.57
N GLU A 182 14.43 10.29 8.41
CA GLU A 182 13.86 10.33 9.77
C GLU A 182 14.40 11.50 10.58
N GLY A 183 15.70 11.76 10.41
CA GLY A 183 16.40 12.87 11.04
C GLY A 183 15.96 14.24 10.57
N GLU A 184 15.34 14.37 9.39
CA GLU A 184 14.84 15.63 8.85
C GLU A 184 13.42 15.97 9.32
N PHE A 185 12.67 15.00 9.87
CA PHE A 185 11.31 15.23 10.34
C PHE A 185 11.25 15.80 11.76
N ARG A 186 10.34 16.77 11.95
CA ARG A 186 10.07 17.41 13.23
C ARG A 186 8.93 16.67 13.94
N TRP A 187 9.30 15.60 14.62
CA TRP A 187 8.37 14.72 15.33
C TRP A 187 7.67 15.42 16.51
N GLU A 188 8.44 16.11 17.35
CA GLU A 188 7.96 16.83 18.54
C GLU A 188 7.66 18.29 18.23
N ASP A 189 6.87 18.92 19.08
CA ASP A 189 6.55 20.34 18.99
C ASP A 189 7.78 21.25 19.10
N GLU A 190 7.69 22.45 18.53
CA GLU A 190 8.69 23.48 18.81
C GLU A 190 8.73 23.79 20.32
N ALA A 191 9.92 24.06 20.85
CA ALA A 191 10.11 24.24 22.28
C ALA A 191 9.20 25.35 22.85
N GLY A 192 8.35 24.97 23.81
CA GLY A 192 7.40 25.86 24.47
C GLY A 192 6.10 26.10 23.71
N TYR A 193 5.87 25.45 22.57
CA TYR A 193 4.61 25.51 21.83
C TYR A 193 3.41 25.26 22.75
N VAL A 194 2.38 26.08 22.59
CA VAL A 194 1.09 25.91 23.28
C VAL A 194 0.09 25.31 22.28
N PRO A 195 -0.47 24.12 22.55
CA PRO A 195 -1.45 23.48 21.66
C PRO A 195 -2.58 24.43 21.28
N THR A 196 -2.63 24.79 20.00
CA THR A 196 -3.55 25.77 19.43
C THR A 196 -4.21 25.16 18.21
N GLN A 197 -5.54 25.22 18.14
CA GLN A 197 -6.31 24.69 17.02
C GLN A 197 -7.07 25.80 16.31
N ASP A 198 -7.27 25.64 15.00
CA ASP A 198 -8.21 26.47 14.25
C ASP A 198 -9.67 25.97 14.43
N PRO A 199 -10.68 26.68 13.90
CA PRO A 199 -12.08 26.26 14.02
C PRO A 199 -12.40 24.90 13.39
N SER A 200 -11.54 24.37 12.53
CA SER A 200 -11.69 23.06 11.91
C SER A 200 -11.06 21.92 12.74
N GLY A 201 -10.44 22.23 13.89
CA GLY A 201 -9.81 21.25 14.77
C GLY A 201 -8.40 20.84 14.35
N VAL A 202 -7.81 21.55 13.38
CA VAL A 202 -6.42 21.33 12.95
C VAL A 202 -5.48 22.09 13.88
N PHE A 203 -4.39 21.46 14.33
CA PHE A 203 -3.38 22.16 15.12
C PHE A 203 -2.57 23.12 14.25
N VAL A 204 -2.47 24.37 14.70
CA VAL A 204 -1.84 25.49 14.01
C VAL A 204 -0.78 26.15 14.88
N ALA A 205 -0.07 27.14 14.33
CA ALA A 205 0.89 27.91 15.10
C ALA A 205 0.21 28.65 16.27
N ASP A 206 0.90 28.76 17.40
CA ASP A 206 0.40 29.50 18.56
C ASP A 206 0.56 31.02 18.39
N ALA A 207 0.13 31.79 19.39
CA ALA A 207 0.21 33.26 19.36
C ALA A 207 1.64 33.81 19.23
N GLN A 208 2.67 33.00 19.51
CA GLN A 208 4.09 33.36 19.37
C GLN A 208 4.67 32.84 18.04
N GLY A 209 3.85 32.24 17.18
CA GLY A 209 4.26 31.67 15.90
C GLY A 209 4.94 30.30 16.02
N ARG A 210 4.97 29.71 17.22
CA ARG A 210 5.56 28.37 17.42
C ARG A 210 4.62 27.33 16.87
N ARG A 211 5.15 26.25 16.32
CA ARG A 211 4.38 25.27 15.55
C ARG A 211 4.31 23.89 16.21
N PRO A 212 3.22 23.13 15.98
CA PRO A 212 3.14 21.74 16.38
C PRO A 212 4.16 20.89 15.61
N GLY A 213 4.60 19.80 16.23
CA GLY A 213 5.28 18.69 15.61
C GLY A 213 4.29 17.73 14.97
N ILE A 214 4.82 16.71 14.31
CA ILE A 214 4.03 15.71 13.58
C ILE A 214 3.04 15.01 14.53
N TYR A 215 3.45 14.64 15.74
CA TYR A 215 2.57 13.95 16.68
C TYR A 215 1.35 14.78 17.07
N THR A 216 1.58 16.03 17.46
CA THR A 216 0.50 16.94 17.85
C THR A 216 -0.38 17.25 16.64
N TYR A 217 0.21 17.54 15.49
CA TYR A 217 -0.55 17.83 14.28
C TYR A 217 -1.49 16.69 13.89
N LEU A 218 -0.99 15.45 13.83
CA LEU A 218 -1.79 14.29 13.42
C LEU A 218 -2.79 13.81 14.48
N ALA A 219 -2.67 14.27 15.73
CA ALA A 219 -3.69 14.05 16.76
C ALA A 219 -4.93 14.95 16.56
N GLY A 220 -4.84 15.99 15.72
CA GLY A 220 -5.96 16.85 15.33
C GLY A 220 -6.74 16.31 14.13
N GLU A 221 -7.72 17.09 13.66
CA GLU A 221 -8.45 16.79 12.42
C GLU A 221 -7.52 16.84 11.20
N PRO A 222 -7.77 16.04 10.14
CA PRO A 222 -8.80 15.00 10.03
C PRO A 222 -8.36 13.63 10.56
N ASN A 223 -7.09 13.47 10.98
CA ASN A 223 -6.51 12.16 11.24
C ASN A 223 -6.87 11.59 12.63
N LYS A 224 -6.78 12.40 13.67
CA LYS A 224 -6.98 12.00 15.08
C LYS A 224 -6.16 10.79 15.49
N TRP A 225 -4.94 10.68 14.97
CA TRP A 225 -4.08 9.53 15.26
C TRP A 225 -3.41 9.68 16.62
N PRO A 226 -3.49 8.66 17.49
CA PRO A 226 -2.65 8.61 18.66
C PRO A 226 -1.18 8.42 18.25
N ARG A 227 -0.26 8.81 19.13
CA ARG A 227 1.19 8.71 18.92
C ARG A 227 1.63 7.32 18.43
N ALA A 228 1.10 6.25 19.02
CA ALA A 228 1.42 4.88 18.62
C ALA A 228 1.06 4.57 17.15
N LYS A 229 -0.06 5.12 16.65
CA LYS A 229 -0.46 4.98 15.25
C LYS A 229 0.43 5.79 14.32
N VAL A 230 0.85 6.99 14.74
CA VAL A 230 1.87 7.77 14.03
C VAL A 230 3.19 7.00 13.97
N ASP A 231 3.64 6.42 15.07
CA ASP A 231 4.88 5.62 15.10
C ASP A 231 4.79 4.41 14.18
N HIS A 232 3.68 3.66 14.22
CA HIS A 232 3.47 2.50 13.36
C HIS A 232 3.45 2.90 11.87
N ASN A 233 2.62 3.89 11.49
CA ASN A 233 2.41 4.27 10.09
C ASN A 233 3.61 5.04 9.49
N LEU A 234 4.29 5.86 10.29
CA LEU A 234 5.27 6.82 9.77
C LEU A 234 6.72 6.51 10.19
N ARG A 235 6.98 6.09 11.44
CA ARG A 235 8.37 5.86 11.90
C ARG A 235 8.92 4.50 11.57
N THR A 236 8.05 3.50 11.68
CA THR A 236 8.20 2.06 11.42
C THR A 236 9.65 1.49 11.43
N VAL A 237 9.92 0.50 12.28
CA VAL A 237 11.29 0.11 12.68
C VAL A 237 11.90 -1.03 11.85
N ASP A 238 11.10 -1.70 11.00
CA ASP A 238 11.53 -2.93 10.32
C ASP A 238 12.27 -2.66 8.98
N ALA A 239 13.36 -3.38 8.73
CA ALA A 239 14.10 -3.29 7.48
C ALA A 239 13.15 -3.52 6.28
N PRO A 240 13.25 -2.72 5.20
CA PRO A 240 12.39 -2.93 4.05
C PRO A 240 12.58 -4.34 3.50
N ASP A 241 11.45 -5.02 3.31
CA ASP A 241 11.33 -6.09 2.34
C ASP A 241 11.81 -5.53 1.00
N LEU A 242 12.97 -6.01 0.58
CA LEU A 242 13.80 -5.45 -0.48
C LEU A 242 12.96 -5.03 -1.71
N VAL A 243 12.90 -3.73 -1.98
CA VAL A 243 12.57 -3.19 -3.30
C VAL A 243 13.48 -2.01 -3.61
N ALA A 244 14.11 -2.12 -4.79
CA ALA A 244 15.37 -1.50 -5.16
C ALA A 244 15.26 -0.06 -5.68
N GLY A 245 16.11 0.80 -5.13
CA GLY A 245 16.39 2.13 -5.66
C GLY A 245 16.76 3.16 -4.59
N PRO A 246 17.42 4.26 -4.97
CA PRO A 246 17.58 5.40 -4.08
C PRO A 246 16.22 6.05 -3.77
N PHE A 247 16.13 6.75 -2.64
CA PHE A 247 14.99 7.59 -2.27
C PHE A 247 14.62 8.56 -3.42
N ASP A 248 13.33 8.60 -3.77
CA ASP A 248 12.83 9.38 -4.90
C ASP A 248 11.86 10.49 -4.45
N THR A 249 12.37 11.72 -4.39
CA THR A 249 11.58 12.91 -4.01
C THR A 249 10.46 13.25 -5.00
N GLN A 250 10.46 12.67 -6.20
CA GLN A 250 9.45 12.93 -7.23
C GLN A 250 8.34 11.88 -7.24
N SER A 251 8.50 10.80 -6.49
CA SER A 251 7.58 9.66 -6.49
C SER A 251 6.17 10.05 -6.07
N VAL A 252 5.17 9.47 -6.73
CA VAL A 252 3.75 9.59 -6.33
C VAL A 252 3.46 8.86 -5.02
N MET A 253 4.30 7.89 -4.65
CA MET A 253 4.23 7.11 -3.41
C MET A 253 4.78 7.87 -2.18
N LEU A 254 5.18 9.14 -2.36
CA LEU A 254 5.72 9.98 -1.29
C LEU A 254 4.61 10.81 -0.65
N TYR A 255 4.39 10.63 0.66
CA TYR A 255 3.55 11.56 1.43
C TYR A 255 4.04 12.99 1.30
N ARG A 256 3.08 13.89 1.09
CA ARG A 256 3.32 15.32 1.00
C ARG A 256 2.90 16.02 2.27
N PHE A 257 3.89 16.28 3.11
CA PHE A 257 3.71 16.99 4.37
C PHE A 257 3.86 18.51 4.22
N PRO A 258 3.21 19.31 5.10
CA PRO A 258 3.46 20.74 5.21
C PRO A 258 4.96 21.04 5.43
N ALA A 259 5.45 22.18 4.94
CA ALA A 259 6.87 22.52 5.03
C ALA A 259 7.43 22.54 6.46
N PHE A 260 6.59 22.79 7.47
CA PHE A 260 7.00 22.79 8.87
C PHE A 260 7.20 21.40 9.47
N PHE A 261 6.81 20.33 8.77
CA PHE A 261 7.14 18.97 9.20
C PHE A 261 8.63 18.67 9.06
N TYR A 262 9.37 19.49 8.29
CA TYR A 262 10.80 19.33 8.07
C TYR A 262 11.59 20.31 8.94
N LYS A 263 12.78 19.89 9.38
CA LYS A 263 13.73 20.74 10.12
C LYS A 263 14.43 21.76 9.24
N SER A 264 14.54 21.48 7.94
CA SER A 264 15.18 22.34 6.94
C SER A 264 14.19 22.80 5.87
N THR A 265 14.47 23.95 5.23
CA THR A 265 13.65 24.48 4.14
C THR A 265 14.56 25.14 3.08
N PRO A 266 14.67 24.57 1.86
CA PRO A 266 14.06 23.32 1.41
C PRO A 266 14.70 22.09 2.08
N SER A 267 13.89 21.08 2.43
CA SER A 267 14.42 19.77 2.86
C SER A 267 14.65 18.88 1.66
N SER A 268 15.77 18.14 1.66
CA SER A 268 16.05 17.09 0.68
C SER A 268 15.06 15.93 0.76
N CYS A 269 14.30 15.82 1.85
CA CYS A 269 13.27 14.80 2.06
C CYS A 269 11.86 15.27 1.68
N ALA A 270 11.70 16.54 1.26
CA ALA A 270 10.41 17.06 0.85
C ALA A 270 10.08 16.66 -0.61
N PRO A 271 8.82 16.33 -0.93
CA PRO A 271 8.43 15.99 -2.29
C PRO A 271 8.65 17.14 -3.28
N THR A 272 9.38 16.85 -4.34
CA THR A 272 9.65 17.75 -5.47
C THR A 272 8.77 17.45 -6.69
N GLY A 273 8.13 16.27 -6.72
CA GLY A 273 7.21 15.85 -7.78
C GLY A 273 5.88 16.62 -7.79
N ASP A 274 5.16 16.55 -8.92
CA ASP A 274 3.85 17.18 -9.07
C ASP A 274 2.74 16.51 -8.24
N GLY A 275 3.01 15.31 -7.70
CA GLY A 275 2.05 14.50 -6.97
C GLY A 275 0.89 14.01 -7.84
N GLN A 276 1.08 13.95 -9.15
CA GLN A 276 0.09 13.52 -10.13
C GLN A 276 0.63 12.40 -10.99
N ASN A 277 1.81 12.57 -11.57
CA ASN A 277 2.38 11.63 -12.54
C ASN A 277 3.38 10.69 -11.87
N LEU A 278 3.53 9.49 -12.45
CA LEU A 278 4.59 8.57 -12.04
C LEU A 278 5.96 9.19 -12.35
N SER A 279 6.84 9.21 -11.35
CA SER A 279 8.23 9.63 -11.53
C SER A 279 9.01 8.60 -12.36
N ALA A 280 10.26 8.94 -12.72
CA ALA A 280 11.17 7.95 -13.30
C ALA A 280 11.50 6.82 -12.31
N GLY A 281 11.54 7.11 -11.00
CA GLY A 281 11.76 6.11 -9.96
C GLY A 281 10.59 5.16 -9.79
N ASP A 282 9.35 5.66 -9.85
CA ASP A 282 8.14 4.83 -9.80
C ASP A 282 8.11 3.84 -10.98
N LYS A 283 8.35 4.34 -12.19
CA LYS A 283 8.38 3.52 -13.42
C LYS A 283 9.49 2.46 -13.38
N ARG A 284 10.68 2.83 -12.89
CA ARG A 284 11.78 1.87 -12.68
C ARG A 284 11.40 0.82 -11.64
N GLY A 285 10.80 1.23 -10.52
CA GLY A 285 10.31 0.30 -9.50
C GLY A 285 9.30 -0.68 -10.09
N LEU A 286 8.43 -0.21 -10.98
CA LEU A 286 7.40 -1.00 -11.63
C LEU A 286 8.01 -2.04 -12.59
N ASP A 287 8.99 -1.65 -13.40
CA ASP A 287 9.73 -2.56 -14.27
C ASP A 287 10.54 -3.60 -13.48
N LEU A 288 11.13 -3.21 -12.34
CA LEU A 288 11.81 -4.16 -11.45
C LEU A 288 10.81 -5.13 -10.80
N LEU A 289 9.62 -4.66 -10.44
CA LEU A 289 8.56 -5.49 -9.87
C LEU A 289 7.93 -6.42 -10.92
N TYR A 290 7.76 -5.95 -12.14
CA TYR A 290 7.08 -6.67 -13.21
C TYR A 290 7.86 -6.50 -14.52
N PRO A 291 9.00 -7.19 -14.64
CA PRO A 291 9.89 -7.02 -15.79
C PRO A 291 9.27 -7.57 -17.06
N HIS A 292 9.56 -6.90 -18.18
CA HIS A 292 9.30 -7.42 -19.52
C HIS A 292 10.45 -8.30 -20.05
N THR A 293 11.63 -8.22 -19.43
CA THR A 293 12.84 -8.87 -19.92
C THR A 293 12.89 -10.35 -19.51
N VAL A 294 13.39 -11.19 -20.42
CA VAL A 294 13.59 -12.63 -20.16
C VAL A 294 14.44 -12.86 -18.91
N ASP A 295 15.54 -12.11 -18.76
CA ASP A 295 16.43 -12.22 -17.58
C ASP A 295 15.72 -11.82 -16.28
N GLY A 296 14.90 -10.76 -16.32
CA GLY A 296 14.11 -10.32 -15.17
C GLY A 296 13.07 -11.36 -14.75
N LEU A 297 12.42 -12.00 -15.73
CA LEU A 297 11.48 -13.09 -15.49
C LEU A 297 12.18 -14.34 -14.92
N ALA A 298 13.30 -14.74 -15.49
CA ALA A 298 14.10 -15.88 -15.01
C ALA A 298 14.59 -15.66 -13.57
N GLY A 299 15.03 -14.44 -13.23
CA GLY A 299 15.42 -14.09 -11.87
C GLY A 299 14.30 -14.22 -10.84
N ARG A 300 13.04 -13.91 -11.22
CA ARG A 300 11.87 -14.12 -10.36
C ARG A 300 11.54 -15.59 -10.20
N GLN A 301 11.55 -16.34 -11.29
CA GLN A 301 11.28 -17.78 -11.27
C GLN A 301 12.25 -18.51 -10.34
N ALA A 302 13.56 -18.24 -10.47
CA ALA A 302 14.58 -18.84 -9.62
C ALA A 302 14.35 -18.56 -8.11
N ARG A 303 13.87 -17.35 -7.76
CA ARG A 303 13.52 -17.02 -6.37
C ARG A 303 12.29 -17.77 -5.90
N ALA A 304 11.25 -17.89 -6.74
CA ALA A 304 10.05 -18.65 -6.41
C ALA A 304 10.36 -20.15 -6.21
N ASP A 305 11.20 -20.73 -7.08
CA ASP A 305 11.64 -22.12 -6.97
C ASP A 305 12.44 -22.36 -5.67
N ALA A 306 13.33 -21.42 -5.31
CA ALA A 306 14.06 -21.47 -4.05
C ALA A 306 13.15 -21.43 -2.81
N VAL A 307 12.05 -20.66 -2.85
CA VAL A 307 11.03 -20.68 -1.78
C VAL A 307 10.38 -22.05 -1.70
N LEU A 308 9.92 -22.62 -2.82
CA LEU A 308 9.28 -23.93 -2.84
C LEU A 308 10.22 -25.03 -2.33
N GLU A 309 11.48 -25.02 -2.73
CA GLU A 309 12.49 -25.96 -2.25
C GLU A 309 12.70 -25.84 -0.74
N SER A 310 12.79 -24.62 -0.22
CA SER A 310 12.96 -24.38 1.22
C SER A 310 11.76 -24.86 2.06
N LEU A 311 10.54 -24.75 1.52
CA LEU A 311 9.32 -25.25 2.16
C LEU A 311 9.25 -26.78 2.11
N GLY A 312 9.75 -27.39 1.03
CA GLY A 312 9.80 -28.85 0.84
C GLY A 312 10.94 -29.55 1.60
N ALA A 313 12.03 -28.85 1.92
CA ALA A 313 13.23 -29.41 2.54
C ALA A 313 13.19 -29.51 4.09
N GLY A 314 12.07 -29.20 4.74
CA GLY A 314 11.98 -29.20 6.21
C GLY A 314 10.94 -30.16 6.80
N PRO A 315 11.34 -31.36 7.29
CA PRO A 315 10.42 -32.24 8.01
C PRO A 315 10.32 -32.07 9.53
N GLU A 316 11.25 -31.41 10.25
CA GLU A 316 11.27 -31.54 11.74
C GLU A 316 11.58 -30.26 12.55
N GLY A 317 11.68 -29.08 11.93
CA GLY A 317 12.30 -27.92 12.57
C GLY A 317 11.44 -26.72 12.92
N LEU A 318 10.20 -26.61 12.42
CA LEU A 318 9.32 -25.51 12.83
C LEU A 318 8.73 -25.91 14.19
N PRO A 319 9.03 -25.20 15.31
CA PRO A 319 8.25 -25.38 16.50
C PRO A 319 6.80 -25.23 16.09
N GLY A 320 5.93 -26.15 16.52
CA GLY A 320 4.50 -25.91 16.48
C GLY A 320 4.27 -24.60 17.24
N ALA A 321 4.25 -23.48 16.52
CA ALA A 321 3.88 -22.21 17.08
C ALA A 321 2.50 -22.48 17.67
N ASN A 322 2.35 -22.27 18.97
CA ASN A 322 1.06 -22.33 19.63
C ASN A 322 0.09 -21.44 18.83
N GLY A 323 -0.73 -22.03 17.94
CA GLY A 323 -1.38 -21.26 16.87
C GLY A 323 -2.40 -21.98 15.98
N GLY A 324 -2.63 -23.29 16.14
CA GLY A 324 -3.75 -23.99 15.49
C GLY A 324 -3.81 -23.84 13.96
N GLY A 325 -5.03 -23.81 13.39
CA GLY A 325 -5.28 -23.79 11.94
C GLY A 325 -4.80 -22.54 11.18
N LEU A 326 -4.37 -21.47 11.87
CA LEU A 326 -3.94 -20.23 11.24
C LEU A 326 -2.53 -20.33 10.62
N ALA A 327 -1.59 -20.97 11.31
CA ALA A 327 -0.25 -21.21 10.79
C ALA A 327 -0.26 -22.10 9.52
N ALA A 328 -1.17 -23.09 9.49
CA ALA A 328 -1.39 -23.92 8.31
C ALA A 328 -1.92 -23.10 7.11
N ARG A 329 -2.84 -22.15 7.35
CA ARG A 329 -3.34 -21.23 6.32
C ARG A 329 -2.23 -20.35 5.76
N TYR A 330 -1.37 -19.77 6.62
CA TYR A 330 -0.26 -18.95 6.15
C TYR A 330 0.74 -19.74 5.31
N ARG A 331 1.11 -20.96 5.73
CA ARG A 331 1.98 -21.83 4.94
C ARG A 331 1.37 -22.15 3.57
N SER A 332 0.11 -22.60 3.55
CA SER A 332 -0.60 -22.91 2.31
C SER A 332 -0.66 -21.72 1.36
N ARG A 333 -0.82 -20.50 1.89
CA ARG A 333 -0.81 -19.28 1.09
C ARG A 333 0.57 -18.99 0.48
N VAL A 334 1.65 -19.17 1.23
CA VAL A 334 3.03 -19.03 0.73
C VAL A 334 3.29 -20.02 -0.40
N GLU A 335 2.89 -21.29 -0.24
CA GLU A 335 3.02 -22.33 -1.26
C GLU A 335 2.24 -22.00 -2.53
N GLU A 336 0.99 -21.54 -2.40
CA GLU A 336 0.14 -21.10 -3.52
C GLU A 336 0.79 -19.97 -4.32
N LEU A 337 1.28 -18.93 -3.62
CA LEU A 337 1.90 -17.78 -4.25
C LEU A 337 3.20 -18.15 -4.96
N ALA A 338 4.05 -18.95 -4.32
CA ALA A 338 5.30 -19.40 -4.93
C ALA A 338 5.04 -20.27 -6.18
N ALA A 339 4.04 -21.16 -6.13
CA ALA A 339 3.63 -21.95 -7.30
C ALA A 339 3.09 -21.07 -8.44
N ALA A 340 2.27 -20.06 -8.13
CA ALA A 340 1.75 -19.12 -9.13
C ALA A 340 2.86 -18.30 -9.80
N GLN A 341 3.87 -17.87 -9.03
CA GLN A 341 5.04 -17.16 -9.54
C GLN A 341 5.90 -18.05 -10.45
N ALA A 342 6.12 -19.32 -10.08
CA ALA A 342 6.88 -20.27 -10.89
C ALA A 342 6.17 -20.65 -12.21
N ALA A 343 4.83 -20.63 -12.23
CA ALA A 343 4.04 -20.92 -13.42
C ALA A 343 4.01 -19.75 -14.43
N GLY A 344 4.14 -18.50 -13.98
CA GLY A 344 3.97 -17.28 -14.80
C GLY A 344 5.08 -16.99 -15.82
N VAL A 345 6.10 -17.85 -15.94
CA VAL A 345 7.27 -17.64 -16.82
C VAL A 345 7.35 -18.69 -17.97
N ARG A 346 6.38 -19.61 -18.06
CA ARG A 346 6.36 -20.65 -19.12
C ARG A 346 5.60 -20.27 -20.37
#